data_AF-A0A5C6LQD6-F1
#
_entry.id   AF-A0A5C6LQD6-F1
#
_cell.length_a   1.000
_cell.length_b   1.000
_cell.length_c   1.000
_cell.angle_alpha   90.00
_cell.angle_beta   90.00
_cell.angle_gamma   90.00
#
_symmetry.space_group_name_H-M   'P 1'
#
loop_
_entity.id
_entity.type
_entity.pdbx_description
1 polymer ?
#
loop_
_entity_poly.entity_id
_entity_poly.type
_entity_poly.pdbx_seq_one_letter_code
_entity_poly.pdbx_strand_id
1 'polypeptide(L)' 'MLRHSNMNIAEISHALGFEDQAHFTTFFRKRTDTSPSAFRQV' A
#
# COMPACT_ATOMS: atom_id res chain seq x y z
N MET A 1 13.30 -16.93 -7.31
CA MET A 1 13.69 -16.10 -6.15
C MET A 1 13.60 -14.63 -6.54
N LEU A 2 13.09 -13.78 -5.64
CA LEU A 2 13.29 -12.32 -5.55
C LEU A 2 12.48 -11.34 -6.45
N ARG A 3 11.19 -11.59 -6.72
CA ARG A 3 10.28 -10.50 -7.19
C ARG A 3 8.96 -10.36 -6.43
N HIS A 4 8.75 -11.19 -5.42
CA HIS A 4 7.58 -11.11 -4.55
C HIS A 4 8.00 -10.57 -3.20
N SER A 5 8.51 -9.34 -3.17
CA SER A 5 8.22 -8.49 -2.01
C SER A 5 6.74 -8.13 -2.13
N ASN A 6 5.90 -9.14 -1.92
CA ASN A 6 4.47 -9.00 -1.83
C ASN A 6 4.15 -8.31 -0.47
N MET A 7 4.87 -7.25 -0.09
CA MET A 7 4.56 -6.45 1.11
C MET A 7 3.07 -6.20 1.08
N ASN A 8 2.36 -6.86 1.98
CA ASN A 8 0.93 -6.85 1.92
C ASN A 8 0.55 -5.39 2.18
N ILE A 9 -0.42 -4.84 1.44
CA ILE A 9 -0.84 -3.46 1.72
C ILE A 9 -1.25 -3.34 3.19
N ALA A 10 -1.75 -4.44 3.77
CA ALA A 10 -1.96 -4.63 5.20
C ALA A 10 -0.69 -4.46 6.06
N GLU A 11 0.47 -4.97 5.66
CA GLU A 11 1.72 -4.78 6.43
C GLU A 11 2.21 -3.33 6.36
N ILE A 12 2.11 -2.70 5.19
CA ILE A 12 2.48 -1.28 5.01
C ILE A 12 1.54 -0.39 5.82
N SER A 13 0.23 -0.67 5.81
CA SER A 13 -0.73 0.06 6.62
C SER A 13 -0.44 -0.12 8.10
N HIS A 14 -0.15 -1.34 8.54
CA HIS A 14 0.14 -1.63 9.95
C HIS A 14 1.47 -1.01 10.42
N ALA A 15 2.49 -0.99 9.57
CA ALA A 15 3.79 -0.36 9.85
C ALA A 15 3.69 1.18 9.95
N LEU A 16 2.74 1.78 9.23
CA LEU A 16 2.46 3.22 9.28
C LEU A 16 1.46 3.60 10.38
N GLY A 17 0.95 2.63 11.15
CA GLY A 17 0.01 2.87 12.25
C GLY A 17 -1.46 3.02 11.81
N PHE A 18 -1.81 2.59 10.60
CA PHE A 18 -3.20 2.53 10.16
C PHE A 18 -3.84 1.21 10.62
N GLU A 19 -5.02 1.32 11.23
CA GLU A 19 -5.81 0.16 11.66
C GLU A 19 -6.42 -0.63 10.50
N ASP A 20 -6.69 0.02 9.35
CA ASP A 20 -7.34 -0.63 8.21
C ASP A 20 -6.74 -0.21 6.86
N GLN A 21 -6.68 -1.18 5.94
CA GLN A 21 -6.18 -1.02 4.58
C GLN A 21 -6.96 0.04 3.77
N ALA A 22 -8.26 0.22 4.02
CA ALA A 22 -9.10 1.19 3.30
C ALA A 22 -8.69 2.64 3.63
N HIS A 23 -8.38 2.93 4.90
CA HIS A 23 -7.85 4.23 5.32
C HIS A 23 -6.48 4.50 4.70
N PHE A 24 -5.59 3.51 4.74
CA PHE A 24 -4.30 3.61 4.07
C PHE A 24 -4.44 3.84 2.57
N THR A 25 -5.32 3.11 1.89
CA THR A 25 -5.53 3.22 0.43
C THR A 25 -6.05 4.61 0.04
N THR A 26 -6.97 5.18 0.83
CA THR A 26 -7.52 6.51 0.61
C THR A 26 -6.47 7.60 0.83
N PHE A 27 -5.68 7.47 1.91
CA PHE A 27 -4.56 8.36 2.21
C PHE A 27 -3.45 8.28 1.16
N PHE A 28 -3.09 7.08 0.72
CA PHE A 28 -2.08 6.85 -0.30
C PHE A 28 -2.50 7.44 -1.64
N ARG A 29 -3.75 7.21 -2.07
CA ARG A 29 -4.29 7.88 -3.27
C ARG A 29 -4.26 9.40 -3.15
N LYS A 30 -4.60 9.98 -2.00
CA LYS A 30 -4.55 11.43 -1.80
C LYS A 30 -3.14 12.02 -1.89
N ARG A 31 -2.09 11.28 -1.50
CA ARG A 31 -0.70 11.77 -1.53
C ARG A 31 0.03 11.47 -2.83
N THR A 32 -0.21 10.29 -3.40
CA THR A 32 0.57 9.76 -4.53
C THR A 32 -0.19 9.86 -5.85
N ASP A 33 -1.47 10.27 -5.80
CA ASP A 33 -2.42 10.33 -6.92
C ASP A 33 -2.56 9.01 -7.71
N THR A 34 -2.05 7.93 -7.14
CA THR A 34 -1.93 6.60 -7.73
C THR A 34 -2.33 5.57 -6.70
N SER A 35 -3.01 4.50 -7.11
CA SER A 35 -3.36 3.42 -6.20
C SER A 35 -2.12 2.58 -5.84
N PRO A 36 -2.03 2.06 -4.61
CA PRO A 36 -0.90 1.20 -4.23
C PRO A 36 -0.83 -0.11 -5.05
N SER A 37 -1.95 -0.54 -5.66
CA SER A 37 -1.97 -1.63 -6.63
C SER A 37 -1.38 -1.24 -7.99
N ALA A 38 -1.62 -0.03 -8.48
CA ALA A 38 -1.01 0.49 -9.70
C ALA A 38 0.49 0.76 -9.51
N PHE A 39 0.91 1.22 -8.32
CA PHE A 39 2.31 1.39 -7.97
C PHE A 39 3.10 0.06 -7.95
N ARG A 40 2.39 -1.09 -7.87
CA ARG A 40 2.97 -2.43 -7.82
C ARG A 40 3.14 -3.10 -9.20
N GLN A 41 2.56 -2.52 -10.24
CA GLN A 41 2.62 -3.06 -11.61
C GLN A 41 3.85 -2.57 -12.40
N VAL A 42 4.78 -1.85 -11.75
CA VAL A 42 6.02 -1.35 -12.36
C VAL A 42 7.22 -2.21 -11.98
#